data_AF-A0A2C9M2H8-F1
#
_entry.id   AF-A0A2C9M2H8-F1
#
_cell.length_a   1.000
_cell.length_b   1.000
_cell.length_c   1.000
_cell.angle_alpha   90.00
_cell.angle_beta   90.00
_cell.angle_gamma   90.00
#
_symmetry.space_group_name_H-M   'P 1'
#
loop_
_entity.id
_entity.type
_entity.pdbx_description
1 polymer ?
#
loop_
_entity_poly.entity_id
_entity_poly.type
_entity_poly.pdbx_seq_one_letter_code
_entity_poly.pdbx_strand_id
1 'polypeptide(L)'
;MLHSIIFKETFFVLFTLQIVYTTSLLKKNGFYNKAEVKPIDVLVFVGESLTLTCVLKTNSRVNISKVYFKIVSNENDFEWPVPQADHIVLNQFAVSINLTIREEFKQRTTVECKIGNNLLRSGFIDVERPIRNITNLASYYLYKSHANITWSLGQVYNSLDNIGVD
;
A
#
# COMPACT_ATOMS: atom_id res chain seq x y z
N MET A 1 -51.25 -6.19 -3.02
CA MET A 1 -50.67 -7.06 -1.99
C MET A 1 -49.15 -7.03 -2.15
N LEU A 2 -48.48 -6.15 -1.41
CA LEU A 2 -47.02 -6.12 -1.34
C LEU A 2 -46.55 -7.28 -0.47
N HIS A 3 -45.74 -8.19 -1.02
CA HIS A 3 -44.91 -9.08 -0.21
C HIS A 3 -43.50 -8.48 -0.18
N SER A 4 -43.13 -7.97 0.99
CA SER A 4 -41.76 -7.62 1.32
C SER A 4 -41.02 -8.91 1.68
N ILE A 5 -40.00 -9.27 0.90
CA ILE A 5 -39.09 -10.36 1.24
C ILE A 5 -37.80 -9.71 1.73
N ILE A 6 -37.57 -9.82 3.03
CA ILE A 6 -36.31 -9.46 3.68
C ILE A 6 -35.34 -10.61 3.41
N PHE A 7 -34.41 -10.44 2.48
CA PHE A 7 -33.28 -11.35 2.32
C PHE A 7 -32.16 -10.91 3.26
N LYS A 8 -31.95 -11.71 4.30
CA LYS A 8 -30.90 -11.56 5.30
C LYS A 8 -29.88 -12.64 4.99
N GLU A 9 -28.94 -12.37 4.08
CA GLU A 9 -27.83 -13.28 3.83
C GLU A 9 -26.49 -12.54 3.89
N THR A 10 -25.73 -12.96 4.89
CA THR A 10 -24.29 -12.82 5.08
C THR A 10 -23.54 -13.28 3.84
N PHE A 11 -22.92 -12.36 3.11
CA PHE A 11 -21.96 -12.69 2.05
C PHE A 11 -20.53 -12.69 2.60
N PHE A 12 -19.99 -13.88 2.79
CA PHE A 12 -18.56 -14.14 2.92
C PHE A 12 -17.97 -14.17 1.50
N VAL A 13 -17.23 -13.14 1.09
CA VAL A 13 -16.48 -13.16 -0.17
C VAL A 13 -15.08 -13.70 0.13
N LEU A 14 -14.82 -14.94 -0.29
CA LEU A 14 -13.48 -15.53 -0.35
C LEU A 14 -12.68 -14.88 -1.47
N PHE A 15 -11.75 -13.98 -1.12
CA PHE A 15 -10.71 -13.55 -2.05
C PHE A 15 -9.56 -14.56 -2.03
N THR A 16 -9.43 -15.35 -3.10
CA THR A 16 -8.20 -16.11 -3.37
C THR A 16 -7.15 -15.15 -3.95
N LEU A 17 -6.25 -14.70 -3.09
CA LEU A 17 -5.10 -13.87 -3.42
C LEU A 17 -4.03 -14.72 -4.13
N GLN A 18 -3.91 -14.64 -5.46
CA GLN A 18 -2.73 -15.15 -6.17
C GLN A 18 -1.58 -14.15 -6.01
N ILE A 19 -0.73 -14.37 -5.00
CA ILE A 19 0.55 -13.67 -4.86
C ILE A 19 1.54 -14.30 -5.86
N VAL A 20 1.76 -13.64 -6.99
CA VAL A 20 2.91 -13.91 -7.86
C VAL A 20 4.13 -13.22 -7.24
N TYR A 21 4.98 -14.01 -6.57
CA TYR A 21 6.28 -13.56 -6.09
C TYR A 21 7.21 -13.30 -7.28
N THR A 22 7.41 -12.05 -7.66
CA THR A 22 8.57 -11.66 -8.48
C THR A 22 9.73 -11.32 -7.55
N THR A 23 10.72 -12.20 -7.55
CA THR A 23 11.99 -12.00 -6.87
C THR A 23 12.72 -10.80 -7.46
N SER A 24 13.08 -9.83 -6.60
CA SER A 24 13.78 -8.62 -7.01
C SER A 24 15.19 -8.94 -7.51
N LEU A 25 15.41 -8.81 -8.82
CA LEU A 25 16.73 -8.62 -9.41
C LEU A 25 17.18 -7.18 -9.15
N LEU A 26 18.08 -6.97 -8.20
CA LEU A 26 19.04 -5.85 -8.22
C LEU A 26 20.17 -6.12 -7.20
N LYS A 27 21.17 -6.88 -7.65
CA LYS A 27 22.52 -6.87 -7.04
C LYS A 27 23.24 -5.63 -7.55
N LYS A 28 23.39 -4.59 -6.72
CA LYS A 28 24.44 -3.57 -6.88
C LYS A 28 24.94 -3.09 -5.50
N ASN A 29 26.23 -3.37 -5.26
CA ASN A 29 27.15 -2.78 -4.27
C ASN A 29 26.78 -2.75 -2.77
N GLY A 30 27.34 -3.72 -2.03
CA GLY A 30 28.05 -3.53 -0.74
C GLY A 30 27.29 -3.21 0.57
N PHE A 31 26.09 -2.63 0.54
CA PHE A 31 25.36 -2.24 1.77
C PHE A 31 23.92 -2.74 1.88
N TYR A 32 23.39 -3.33 0.82
CA TYR A 32 22.11 -4.04 0.86
C TYR A 32 22.14 -5.14 1.92
N ASN A 33 21.15 -5.15 2.83
CA ASN A 33 20.94 -6.13 3.91
C ASN A 33 21.61 -5.83 5.26
N LYS A 34 22.03 -4.59 5.54
CA LYS A 34 22.47 -4.18 6.89
C LYS A 34 21.31 -3.77 7.81
N ALA A 35 20.12 -3.63 7.26
CA ALA A 35 18.90 -3.33 7.99
C ALA A 35 17.70 -4.11 7.43
N GLU A 36 16.61 -4.08 8.18
CA GLU A 36 15.27 -4.52 7.79
C GLU A 36 14.30 -3.34 7.92
N VAL A 37 13.38 -3.19 6.98
CA VAL A 37 12.28 -2.21 7.07
C VAL A 37 11.00 -2.97 7.39
N LYS A 38 10.23 -2.48 8.37
CA LYS A 38 8.98 -3.08 8.85
C LYS A 38 7.87 -2.03 8.92
N PRO A 39 6.63 -2.35 8.50
CA PRO A 39 6.30 -3.50 7.65
C PRO A 39 6.96 -3.37 6.27
N ILE A 40 7.17 -4.50 5.59
CA ILE A 40 7.63 -4.56 4.21
C ILE A 40 6.43 -4.87 3.32
N ASP A 41 6.36 -4.24 2.16
CA ASP A 41 5.36 -4.52 1.12
C ASP A 41 3.92 -4.47 1.67
N VAL A 42 3.58 -3.32 2.24
CA VAL A 42 2.30 -3.08 2.91
C VAL A 42 1.31 -2.40 1.98
N LEU A 43 0.06 -2.84 2.03
CA LEU A 43 -1.07 -2.14 1.43
C LEU A 43 -1.69 -1.21 2.48
N VAL A 44 -1.91 0.06 2.12
CA VAL A 44 -2.46 1.09 3.00
C VAL A 44 -3.40 2.01 2.21
N PHE A 45 -4.44 2.51 2.87
CA PHE A 45 -5.36 3.44 2.22
C PHE A 45 -4.92 4.90 2.37
N VAL A 46 -5.25 5.72 1.37
CA VAL A 46 -5.12 7.18 1.48
C VAL A 46 -5.91 7.68 2.70
N GLY A 47 -5.28 8.54 3.51
CA GLY A 47 -5.80 9.05 4.77
C GLY A 47 -5.36 8.26 6.00
N GLU A 48 -4.85 7.05 5.83
CA GLU A 48 -4.32 6.25 6.95
C GLU A 48 -2.88 6.68 7.31
N SER A 49 -2.47 6.31 8.53
CA SER A 49 -1.10 6.51 9.01
C SER A 49 -0.41 5.17 9.18
N LEU A 50 0.82 5.08 8.69
CA LEU A 50 1.65 3.88 8.70
C LEU A 50 2.91 4.15 9.52
N THR A 51 3.14 3.32 10.54
CA THR A 51 4.41 3.36 11.28
C THR A 51 5.44 2.47 10.58
N LEU A 52 6.47 3.11 10.03
CA LEU A 52 7.61 2.42 9.43
C LEU A 52 8.75 2.36 10.44
N THR A 53 9.46 1.25 10.49
CA THR A 53 10.61 1.05 11.36
C THR A 53 11.75 0.42 10.58
N CYS A 54 12.93 1.03 10.66
CA CYS A 54 14.16 0.49 10.12
C CYS A 54 14.99 -0.07 11.27
N VAL A 55 15.23 -1.38 11.24
CA VAL A 55 15.98 -2.12 12.27
C VAL A 55 17.32 -2.54 11.68
N LEU A 56 18.40 -2.01 12.24
CA LEU A 56 19.77 -2.39 11.94
C LEU A 56 20.05 -3.82 12.44
N LYS A 57 20.80 -4.59 11.66
CA LYS A 57 21.32 -5.87 12.12
C LYS A 57 22.38 -5.64 13.20
N THR A 58 22.44 -6.54 14.19
CA THR A 58 23.32 -6.46 15.37
C THR A 58 24.81 -6.28 15.03
N ASN A 59 25.27 -6.80 13.89
CA ASN A 59 26.67 -6.68 13.45
C ASN A 59 26.94 -5.46 12.56
N SER A 60 25.98 -4.54 12.41
CA SER A 60 26.16 -3.35 11.60
C SER A 60 26.92 -2.27 12.37
N ARG A 61 28.00 -1.74 11.79
CA ARG A 61 28.75 -0.59 12.33
C ARG A 61 28.10 0.75 11.96
N VAL A 62 26.77 0.77 11.88
CA VAL A 62 26.00 1.93 11.41
C VAL A 62 25.58 2.75 12.62
N ASN A 63 25.83 4.07 12.59
CA ASN A 63 25.35 4.97 13.63
C ASN A 63 23.86 5.27 13.40
N ILE A 64 23.00 4.75 14.27
CA ILE A 64 21.53 4.86 14.15
C ILE A 64 21.04 6.32 14.10
N SER A 65 21.72 7.25 14.77
CA SER A 65 21.33 8.68 14.80
C SER A 65 21.42 9.37 13.44
N LYS A 66 22.15 8.77 12.49
CA LYS A 66 22.31 9.25 11.11
C LYS A 66 21.44 8.50 10.11
N VAL A 67 20.64 7.54 10.58
CA VAL A 67 19.72 6.77 9.75
C VAL A 67 18.46 7.59 9.53
N TYR A 68 18.02 7.66 8.29
CA TYR A 68 16.81 8.38 7.91
C TYR A 68 16.05 7.61 6.82
N PHE A 69 14.77 7.94 6.68
CA PHE A 69 13.89 7.43 5.64
C PHE A 69 13.79 8.42 4.49
N LYS A 70 13.74 7.88 3.29
CA LYS A 70 13.47 8.61 2.06
C LYS A 70 12.37 7.89 1.29
N ILE A 71 11.38 8.64 0.83
CA ILE A 71 10.25 8.09 0.09
C ILE A 71 10.39 8.54 -1.37
N VAL A 72 10.38 7.57 -2.29
CA VAL A 72 10.67 7.77 -3.71
C VAL A 72 9.56 7.17 -4.55
N SER A 73 9.06 7.92 -5.52
CA SER A 73 8.12 7.44 -6.53
C SER A 73 8.82 7.25 -7.88
N ASN A 74 8.64 6.08 -8.51
CA ASN A 74 9.41 5.66 -9.70
C ASN A 74 9.11 6.45 -10.98
N GLU A 75 7.98 7.15 -11.08
CA GLU A 75 7.50 7.66 -12.37
C GLU A 75 7.88 9.12 -12.66
N ASN A 76 8.29 9.92 -11.66
CA ASN A 76 8.57 11.35 -11.86
C ASN A 76 9.70 11.92 -10.98
N ASP A 77 10.57 11.08 -10.41
CA ASP A 77 11.61 11.50 -9.45
C ASP A 77 11.06 12.38 -8.30
N PHE A 78 9.78 12.22 -7.98
CA PHE A 78 9.18 12.96 -6.88
C PHE A 78 9.65 12.33 -5.58
N GLU A 79 10.54 13.04 -4.90
CA GLU A 79 11.07 12.67 -3.61
C GLU A 79 10.29 13.38 -2.52
N TRP A 80 9.74 12.63 -1.57
CA TRP A 80 9.25 13.21 -0.32
C TRP A 80 10.37 13.13 0.71
N PRO A 81 11.05 14.26 1.00
CA PRO A 81 11.96 14.30 2.13
C PRO A 81 11.13 14.16 3.41
N VAL A 82 11.36 13.09 4.17
CA VAL A 82 10.82 12.97 5.53
C VAL A 82 11.69 13.83 6.44
N PRO A 83 11.14 14.86 7.11
CA PRO A 83 11.91 15.70 8.02
C PRO A 83 12.63 14.88 9.09
N GLN A 84 13.86 15.27 9.43
CA GLN A 84 14.63 14.56 10.46
C GLN A 84 13.93 14.59 11.83
N ALA A 85 13.13 15.64 12.11
CA ALA A 85 12.33 15.75 13.33
C ALA A 85 11.27 14.64 13.48
N ASP A 86 10.82 14.05 12.38
CA ASP A 86 9.78 13.00 12.39
C ASP A 86 10.38 11.61 12.65
N HIS A 87 11.71 11.51 12.74
CA HIS A 87 12.42 10.26 13.00
C HIS A 87 12.59 10.04 14.51
N ILE A 88 11.98 8.96 14.99
CA ILE A 88 12.01 8.55 16.38
C ILE A 88 13.05 7.43 16.52
N VAL A 89 14.16 7.73 17.19
CA VAL A 89 15.14 6.71 17.57
C VAL A 89 14.56 5.90 18.73
N LEU A 90 14.16 4.66 18.47
CA LEU A 90 13.57 3.77 19.47
C LEU A 90 14.64 3.17 20.38
N ASN A 91 15.79 2.81 19.80
CA ASN A 91 16.97 2.29 20.52
C ASN A 91 18.21 2.39 19.61
N GLN A 92 19.33 1.83 20.06
CA GLN A 92 20.60 1.84 19.32
C GLN A 92 20.58 1.10 17.97
N PHE A 93 19.51 0.35 17.66
CA PHE A 93 19.36 -0.42 16.43
C PHE A 93 18.13 -0.04 15.61
N ALA A 94 17.23 0.81 16.11
CA ALA A 94 15.94 1.03 15.44
C ALA A 94 15.57 2.51 15.37
N VAL A 95 15.15 2.93 14.18
CA VAL A 95 14.57 4.25 13.89
C VAL A 95 13.20 4.03 13.27
N SER A 96 12.22 4.81 13.73
CA SER A 96 10.85 4.74 13.26
C SER A 96 10.37 6.11 12.77
N ILE A 97 9.45 6.11 11.81
CA ILE A 97 8.68 7.28 11.40
C ILE A 97 7.20 6.91 11.41
N ASN A 98 6.35 7.90 11.68
CA ASN A 98 4.92 7.77 11.43
C ASN A 98 4.59 8.53 10.15
N LEU A 99 4.18 7.80 9.12
CA LEU A 99 3.92 8.33 7.79
C LEU A 99 2.42 8.41 7.54
N THR A 100 1.90 9.61 7.33
CA THR A 100 0.51 9.79 6.89
C THR A 100 0.44 9.71 5.36
N ILE A 101 -0.37 8.78 4.85
CA ILE A 101 -0.57 8.57 3.42
C ILE A 101 -1.54 9.60 2.89
N ARG A 102 -1.06 10.42 1.94
CA ARG A 102 -1.82 11.53 1.37
C ARG A 102 -2.22 11.21 -0.07
N GLU A 103 -3.15 11.99 -0.62
CA GLU A 103 -3.70 11.80 -1.98
C GLU A 103 -2.64 11.87 -3.09
N GLU A 104 -1.49 12.51 -2.83
CA GLU A 104 -0.41 12.63 -3.78
C GLU A 104 0.43 11.36 -3.92
N PHE A 105 0.36 10.44 -2.93
CA PHE A 105 1.05 9.16 -2.99
C PHE A 105 0.63 8.37 -4.22
N LYS A 106 1.60 7.77 -4.91
CA LYS A 106 1.34 6.90 -6.05
C LYS A 106 0.98 5.51 -5.58
N GLN A 107 0.26 4.78 -6.43
CA GLN A 107 -0.23 3.43 -6.16
C GLN A 107 0.88 2.50 -5.65
N ARG A 108 2.11 2.67 -6.13
CA ARG A 108 3.27 1.97 -5.59
C ARG A 108 4.40 2.96 -5.34
N THR A 109 4.83 3.04 -4.08
CA THR A 109 5.87 3.98 -3.63
C THR A 109 6.99 3.21 -2.92
N THR A 110 8.24 3.58 -3.18
CA THR A 110 9.41 2.96 -2.57
C THR A 110 9.78 3.70 -1.30
N VAL A 111 9.98 2.97 -0.20
CA VAL A 111 10.57 3.49 1.03
C VAL A 111 12.00 3.00 1.13
N GLU A 112 12.92 3.92 1.31
CA GLU A 112 14.33 3.68 1.48
C GLU A 112 14.79 4.04 2.90
N CYS A 113 15.45 3.11 3.58
CA CYS A 113 16.19 3.38 4.80
C CYS A 113 17.67 3.61 4.45
N LYS A 114 18.21 4.78 4.77
CA LYS A 114 19.53 5.25 4.31
C LYS A 114 20.39 5.79 5.45
N ILE A 115 21.69 5.88 5.19
CA ILE A 115 22.66 6.65 5.98
C ILE A 115 23.58 7.41 5.03
N GLY A 116 23.57 8.74 5.10
CA GLY A 116 24.17 9.57 4.04
C GLY A 116 23.62 9.18 2.68
N ASN A 117 24.50 8.86 1.72
CA ASN A 117 24.10 8.40 0.37
C ASN A 117 23.96 6.87 0.27
N ASN A 118 24.25 6.12 1.34
CA ASN A 118 24.22 4.66 1.32
C ASN A 118 22.81 4.14 1.65
N LEU A 119 22.27 3.30 0.77
CA LEU A 119 21.05 2.56 1.01
C LEU A 119 21.34 1.35 1.92
N LEU A 120 20.59 1.23 3.03
CA LEU A 120 20.68 0.11 3.96
C LEU A 120 19.68 -0.99 3.59
N ARG A 121 18.45 -0.58 3.28
CA ARG A 121 17.34 -1.45 2.85
C ARG A 121 16.23 -0.61 2.21
N SER A 122 15.46 -1.21 1.32
CA SER A 122 14.22 -0.64 0.77
C SER A 122 13.05 -1.62 0.91
N GLY A 123 11.84 -1.09 0.76
CA GLY A 123 10.59 -1.85 0.66
C GLY A 123 9.55 -1.04 -0.11
N PHE A 124 8.40 -1.65 -0.39
CA PHE A 124 7.30 -0.98 -1.09
C PHE A 124 6.14 -0.68 -0.14
N ILE A 125 5.44 0.40 -0.46
CA ILE A 125 4.09 0.69 0.05
C ILE A 125 3.18 0.73 -1.17
N ASP A 126 2.19 -0.15 -1.17
CA ASP A 126 1.09 -0.11 -2.12
C ASP A 126 -0.03 0.74 -1.52
N VAL A 127 -0.42 1.78 -2.25
CA VAL A 127 -1.39 2.78 -1.80
C VAL A 127 -2.68 2.61 -2.58
N GLU A 128 -3.76 2.37 -1.86
CA GLU A 128 -5.10 2.25 -2.40
C GLU A 128 -5.98 3.43 -1.98
N ARG A 129 -6.99 3.74 -2.79
CA ARG A 129 -8.00 4.73 -2.40
C ARG A 129 -9.22 4.02 -1.82
N PRO A 130 -9.80 4.52 -0.72
CA PRO A 130 -11.02 3.95 -0.17
C PRO A 130 -12.11 3.84 -1.24
N ILE A 131 -12.84 2.71 -1.24
CA ILE A 131 -13.99 2.52 -2.12
C ILE A 131 -15.04 3.56 -1.74
N ARG A 132 -15.48 4.34 -2.73
CA ARG A 132 -16.58 5.31 -2.55
C ARG A 132 -17.92 4.60 -2.70
N ASN A 133 -18.98 5.28 -2.25
CA ASN A 133 -20.33 4.79 -2.40
C ASN A 133 -20.63 4.45 -3.87
N ILE A 134 -21.22 3.28 -4.06
CA ILE A 134 -21.72 2.83 -5.35
C ILE A 134 -22.85 3.76 -5.79
N THR A 135 -22.82 4.15 -7.06
CA THR A 135 -23.84 4.98 -7.71
C THR A 135 -24.43 4.24 -8.90
N ASN A 136 -25.58 4.70 -9.40
CA ASN A 136 -26.24 4.13 -10.59
C ASN A 136 -26.49 2.61 -10.51
N LEU A 137 -26.84 2.11 -9.32
CA LEU A 137 -27.25 0.72 -9.17
C LEU A 137 -28.54 0.49 -9.96
N ALA A 138 -28.48 -0.36 -10.97
CA ALA A 138 -29.61 -0.74 -11.79
C ALA A 138 -29.68 -2.25 -11.90
N SER A 139 -30.89 -2.79 -11.96
CA SER A 139 -31.11 -4.22 -12.19
C SER A 139 -32.19 -4.41 -13.24
N TYR A 140 -31.99 -5.33 -14.18
CA TYR A 140 -33.02 -5.73 -15.11
C TYR A 140 -33.08 -7.25 -15.27
N TYR A 141 -34.30 -7.75 -15.42
CA TYR A 141 -34.56 -9.17 -15.56
C TYR A 141 -34.57 -9.54 -17.03
N LEU A 142 -33.64 -10.41 -17.45
CA LEU A 142 -33.65 -11.00 -18.77
C LEU A 142 -34.48 -12.28 -18.71
N TYR A 143 -35.47 -12.37 -19.59
CA TYR A 143 -36.39 -13.51 -19.66
C TYR A 143 -35.60 -14.83 -19.74
N LYS A 144 -35.92 -15.79 -18.86
CA LYS A 144 -35.23 -17.09 -18.61
C LYS A 144 -34.04 -17.06 -17.64
N SER A 145 -34.26 -16.50 -16.46
CA SER A 145 -33.57 -16.81 -15.17
C SER A 145 -32.34 -16.00 -14.74
N HIS A 146 -31.91 -14.99 -15.48
CA HIS A 146 -30.80 -14.13 -15.07
C HIS A 146 -31.28 -12.71 -14.75
N ALA A 147 -30.94 -12.23 -13.56
CA ALA A 147 -31.03 -10.81 -13.22
C ALA A 147 -29.64 -10.20 -13.48
N ASN A 148 -29.56 -9.22 -14.38
CA ASN A 148 -28.33 -8.46 -14.55
C ASN A 148 -28.37 -7.27 -13.59
N ILE A 149 -27.30 -7.09 -12.81
CA ILE A 149 -27.15 -5.99 -11.86
C ILE A 149 -25.91 -5.19 -12.29
N THR A 150 -26.11 -3.92 -12.60
CA THR A 150 -25.03 -3.00 -12.99
C THR A 150 -24.90 -1.88 -11.97
N TRP A 151 -23.68 -1.38 -11.80
CA TRP A 151 -23.41 -0.24 -10.93
C TRP A 151 -22.16 0.52 -11.38
N SER A 152 -21.98 1.71 -10.82
CA SER A 152 -20.81 2.57 -11.05
C SER A 152 -20.08 2.84 -9.74
N LEU A 153 -18.75 2.73 -9.74
CA LEU A 153 -17.93 2.99 -8.55
C LEU A 153 -17.65 4.49 -8.30
N GLY A 154 -18.19 5.39 -9.14
CA GLY A 154 -18.04 6.85 -9.01
C GLY A 154 -16.60 7.36 -9.11
N GLN A 155 -15.64 6.49 -9.47
CA GLN A 155 -14.23 6.77 -9.70
C GLN A 155 -13.77 5.96 -10.90
N VAL A 156 -12.91 6.55 -11.73
CA VAL A 156 -12.21 5.83 -12.81
C VAL A 156 -11.03 5.12 -12.17
N TYR A 157 -11.12 3.81 -12.02
CA TYR A 157 -9.98 2.97 -11.66
C TYR A 157 -9.26 2.63 -12.96
N ASN A 158 -8.03 3.12 -13.13
CA ASN A 158 -7.24 3.04 -14.36
C ASN A 158 -6.86 1.60 -14.83
N SER A 159 -7.55 0.55 -14.38
CA SER A 159 -7.32 -0.81 -14.86
C SER A 159 -8.56 -1.60 -15.26
N LEU A 160 -9.78 -1.24 -14.85
CA LEU A 160 -10.99 -1.98 -15.25
C LEU A 160 -12.22 -1.07 -15.18
N ASP A 161 -12.67 -0.56 -16.34
CA ASP A 161 -13.84 0.33 -16.43
C ASP A 161 -15.18 -0.37 -16.15
N ASN A 162 -15.22 -1.70 -16.01
CA ASN A 162 -16.44 -2.43 -15.65
C ASN A 162 -16.07 -3.70 -14.87
N ILE A 163 -16.33 -3.71 -13.56
CA ILE A 163 -16.42 -4.97 -12.80
C ILE A 163 -17.86 -5.43 -12.96
N GLY A 164 -18.11 -6.24 -14.00
CA GLY A 164 -19.32 -7.06 -14.06
C GLY A 164 -19.12 -8.25 -13.15
N VAL A 165 -20.08 -8.50 -12.24
CA VAL A 165 -20.15 -9.75 -11.49
C VAL A 165 -21.29 -10.54 -12.12
N ASP A 166 -20.94 -11.66 -12.76
CA ASP A 166 -21.89 -12.69 -13.21
C ASP A 166 -22.41 -13.51 -12.01
#